data_AF-E9L4P4-F1
#
_entry.id   AF-E9L4P4-F1
#
_cell.length_a   1.000
_cell.length_b   1.000
_cell.length_c   1.000
_cell.angle_alpha   90.00
_cell.angle_beta   90.00
_cell.angle_gamma   90.00
#
_symmetry.space_group_name_H-M   'P 1'
#
loop_
_entity.id
_entity.type
_entity.pdbx_description
1 polymer ?
#
loop_
_entity_poly.entity_id
_entity_poly.type
_entity_poly.pdbx_seq_one_letter_code
_entity_poly.pdbx_strand_id
1 'polypeptide(L)'
;HWKHGGIVGVFGYGGGVIGRYSDLPEKYPSIAHFHTMRVNQPASKFYSSDYLRSICDLWEYRGSGMMNFHGSTGDIIFLGTFTEQLEPIFYELGHVLQQDLGGSGSNLRTPSCCIGKARCEWACIDTQDMCYEMTHYYQDELHRPAFPYKFKFKFDACPNCCVASVARADMSFIGTWRDDIRIDQDAVQAYI
;
A
#
# COMPACT_ATOMS: atom_id res chain seq x y z
N HIS A 1 -9.13 -22.96 -5.91
CA HIS A 1 -9.71 -23.20 -7.25
C HIS A 1 -9.46 -21.97 -8.12
N TRP A 2 -8.18 -21.78 -8.45
CA TRP A 2 -7.69 -20.65 -9.24
C TRP A 2 -6.58 -21.15 -10.15
N LYS A 3 -6.57 -20.72 -11.41
CA LYS A 3 -5.49 -21.04 -12.35
C LYS A 3 -4.18 -20.37 -11.93
N HIS A 4 -3.07 -20.90 -12.45
CA HIS A 4 -1.75 -20.30 -12.28
C HIS A 4 -1.69 -18.94 -13.00
N GLY A 5 -1.23 -17.92 -12.28
CA GLY A 5 -0.93 -16.60 -12.85
C GLY A 5 -2.12 -15.86 -13.50
N GLY A 6 -1.75 -14.90 -14.35
CA GLY A 6 -2.64 -14.01 -15.09
C GLY A 6 -1.95 -12.66 -15.32
N ILE A 7 -1.77 -12.26 -16.58
CA ILE A 7 -1.14 -10.98 -16.96
C ILE A 7 -2.24 -10.07 -17.48
N VAL A 8 -2.55 -9.03 -16.71
CA VAL A 8 -3.50 -7.96 -17.01
C VAL A 8 -2.99 -6.69 -16.33
N GLY A 9 -3.39 -5.53 -16.82
CA GLY A 9 -2.93 -4.25 -16.29
C GLY A 9 -3.69 -3.10 -16.94
N VAL A 10 -3.13 -1.90 -16.77
CA VAL A 10 -3.61 -0.66 -17.38
C VAL A 10 -2.49 -0.04 -18.21
N PHE A 11 -2.83 0.68 -19.27
CA PHE A 11 -1.86 1.29 -20.16
C PHE A 11 -0.98 2.30 -19.41
N GLY A 12 0.30 2.32 -19.77
CA GLY A 12 1.32 3.16 -19.13
C GLY A 12 2.02 2.50 -17.95
N TYR A 13 1.42 1.50 -17.30
CA TYR A 13 1.98 0.80 -16.12
C TYR A 13 2.25 -0.68 -16.41
N GLY A 14 3.37 -1.17 -15.87
CA GLY A 14 3.76 -2.58 -15.93
C GLY A 14 3.38 -3.39 -14.68
N GLY A 15 2.63 -2.79 -13.75
CA GLY A 15 2.26 -3.37 -12.47
C GLY A 15 1.00 -2.74 -11.88
N GLY A 16 0.65 -3.15 -10.66
CA GLY A 16 -0.50 -2.64 -9.89
C GLY A 16 -1.74 -3.55 -9.93
N VAL A 17 -1.86 -4.42 -10.94
CA VAL A 17 -2.94 -5.42 -11.05
C VAL A 17 -2.37 -6.84 -10.97
N ILE A 18 -3.08 -7.73 -10.26
CA ILE A 18 -2.77 -9.16 -10.21
C ILE A 18 -3.89 -9.92 -10.92
N GLY A 19 -3.58 -10.44 -12.11
CA GLY A 19 -4.50 -11.28 -12.86
C GLY A 19 -4.78 -12.59 -12.13
N ARG A 20 -6.05 -12.99 -12.15
CA ARG A 20 -6.52 -14.24 -11.54
C ARG A 20 -7.77 -14.71 -12.26
N TYR A 21 -7.81 -16.00 -12.55
CA TYR A 21 -8.87 -16.67 -13.29
C TYR A 21 -9.30 -17.94 -12.56
N SER A 22 -10.60 -18.20 -12.46
CA SER A 22 -11.12 -19.44 -11.88
C SER A 22 -10.73 -20.64 -12.75
N ASP A 23 -10.43 -21.77 -12.11
CA ASP A 23 -10.25 -23.07 -12.79
C ASP A 23 -11.60 -23.77 -13.07
N LEU A 24 -12.72 -23.20 -12.59
CA LEU A 24 -14.09 -23.67 -12.77
C LEU A 24 -15.02 -22.58 -13.36
N PRO A 25 -14.68 -21.95 -14.50
CA PRO A 25 -15.42 -20.80 -15.02
C PRO A 25 -16.85 -21.13 -15.45
N GLU A 26 -17.12 -22.35 -15.94
CA GLU A 26 -18.48 -22.77 -16.34
C GLU A 26 -19.41 -22.92 -15.12
N LYS A 27 -18.86 -23.39 -13.99
CA LYS A 27 -19.62 -23.57 -12.75
C LYS A 27 -19.81 -22.25 -12.00
N TYR A 28 -18.82 -21.36 -12.06
CA TYR A 28 -18.82 -20.07 -11.36
C TYR A 28 -18.44 -18.92 -12.32
N PRO A 29 -19.32 -18.57 -13.27
CA PRO A 29 -19.01 -17.60 -14.31
C PRO A 29 -18.76 -16.19 -13.77
N SER A 30 -19.39 -15.82 -12.65
CA SER A 30 -19.22 -14.51 -12.00
C SER A 30 -17.81 -14.25 -11.44
N ILE A 31 -17.00 -15.29 -11.28
CA ILE A 31 -15.59 -15.21 -10.86
C ILE A 31 -14.65 -15.84 -11.89
N ALA A 32 -15.10 -15.98 -13.14
CA ALA A 32 -14.24 -16.45 -14.23
C ALA A 32 -12.99 -15.57 -14.33
N HIS A 33 -13.16 -14.26 -14.21
CA HIS A 33 -12.12 -13.27 -13.94
C HIS A 33 -12.30 -12.74 -12.52
N PHE A 34 -11.22 -12.60 -11.78
CA PHE A 34 -11.29 -12.11 -10.40
C PHE A 34 -10.01 -11.35 -10.01
N HIS A 35 -9.70 -10.33 -10.80
CA HIS A 35 -8.45 -9.60 -10.71
C HIS A 35 -8.37 -8.73 -9.46
N THR A 36 -7.18 -8.61 -8.90
CA THR A 36 -6.93 -7.75 -7.74
C THR A 36 -6.24 -6.47 -8.20
N MET A 37 -6.79 -5.30 -7.85
CA MET A 37 -6.13 -4.02 -8.04
C MET A 37 -5.55 -3.54 -6.71
N ARG A 38 -4.30 -3.10 -6.74
CA ARG A 38 -3.63 -2.48 -5.59
C ARG A 38 -3.76 -0.98 -5.73
N VAL A 39 -4.35 -0.33 -4.74
CA VAL A 39 -4.50 1.12 -4.69
C VAL A 39 -3.57 1.66 -3.61
N ASN A 40 -2.75 2.64 -3.96
CA ASN A 40 -1.73 3.18 -3.07
C ASN A 40 -2.40 3.85 -1.85
N GLN A 41 -1.95 3.56 -0.64
CA GLN A 41 -2.56 4.10 0.58
C GLN A 41 -1.89 5.42 1.03
N PRO A 42 -2.62 6.35 1.67
CA PRO A 42 -2.00 7.45 2.38
C PRO A 42 -1.07 6.96 3.50
N ALA A 43 0.00 7.71 3.76
CA ALA A 43 0.99 7.40 4.79
C ALA A 43 0.32 7.19 6.15
N SER A 44 0.70 6.13 6.86
CA SER A 44 0.10 5.68 8.13
C SER A 44 -1.40 5.39 8.10
N LYS A 45 -2.02 5.28 6.92
CA LYS A 45 -3.42 4.84 6.75
C LYS A 45 -4.44 5.74 7.47
N PHE A 46 -4.19 7.05 7.49
CA PHE A 46 -5.21 8.02 7.90
C PHE A 46 -6.18 8.27 6.75
N TYR A 47 -7.48 8.28 7.06
CA TYR A 47 -8.54 8.49 6.08
C TYR A 47 -9.61 9.42 6.62
N SER A 48 -10.23 10.19 5.72
CA SER A 48 -11.54 10.78 5.98
C SER A 48 -12.64 9.77 5.63
N SER A 49 -13.79 9.88 6.29
CA SER A 49 -14.94 9.03 5.95
C SER A 49 -15.46 9.28 4.53
N ASP A 50 -15.31 10.50 4.02
CA ASP A 50 -15.73 10.86 2.66
C ASP A 50 -14.89 10.13 1.61
N TYR A 51 -13.57 10.10 1.77
CA TYR A 51 -12.70 9.31 0.89
C TYR A 51 -13.07 7.82 0.92
N LEU A 52 -13.28 7.27 2.13
CA LEU A 52 -13.65 5.86 2.27
C LEU A 52 -15.00 5.52 1.62
N ARG A 53 -15.98 6.43 1.68
CA ARG A 53 -17.26 6.24 0.97
C ARG A 53 -17.06 6.29 -0.55
N SER A 54 -16.31 7.27 -1.05
CA SER A 54 -16.06 7.39 -2.50
C SER A 54 -15.37 6.17 -3.11
N ILE A 55 -14.39 5.57 -2.41
CA ILE A 55 -13.75 4.33 -2.90
C ILE A 55 -14.69 3.13 -2.82
N CYS A 56 -15.60 3.08 -1.84
CA CYS A 56 -16.60 2.04 -1.74
C CYS A 56 -17.63 2.15 -2.88
N ASP A 57 -18.13 3.34 -3.17
CA ASP A 57 -19.08 3.59 -4.26
C ASP A 57 -18.49 3.17 -5.63
N LEU A 58 -17.24 3.56 -5.90
CA LEU A 58 -16.49 3.13 -7.08
C LEU A 58 -16.38 1.59 -7.16
N TRP A 59 -15.99 0.96 -6.06
CA TRP A 59 -15.69 -0.47 -6.05
C TRP A 59 -16.94 -1.36 -6.03
N GLU A 60 -18.04 -0.88 -5.44
CA GLU A 60 -19.35 -1.52 -5.54
C GLU A 60 -19.87 -1.48 -6.97
N TYR A 61 -19.67 -0.36 -7.68
CA TYR A 61 -20.13 -0.21 -9.06
C TYR A 61 -19.31 -1.02 -10.07
N ARG A 62 -17.98 -1.07 -9.91
CA ARG A 62 -17.06 -1.65 -10.93
C ARG A 62 -16.34 -2.93 -10.51
N GLY A 63 -16.50 -3.34 -9.26
CA GLY A 63 -15.79 -4.49 -8.68
C GLY A 63 -16.74 -5.47 -8.02
N SER A 64 -16.19 -6.27 -7.12
CA SER A 64 -16.94 -7.26 -6.36
C SER A 64 -17.56 -6.71 -5.08
N GLY A 65 -17.24 -5.46 -4.70
CA GLY A 65 -17.52 -4.92 -3.36
C GLY A 65 -16.62 -5.48 -2.24
N MET A 66 -15.78 -6.49 -2.50
CA MET A 66 -14.87 -7.06 -1.49
C MET A 66 -13.52 -6.36 -1.47
N MET A 67 -13.00 -6.10 -0.27
CA MET A 67 -11.71 -5.44 -0.09
C MET A 67 -10.84 -6.13 0.96
N ASN A 68 -9.53 -5.86 0.92
CA ASN A 68 -8.68 -5.98 2.11
C ASN A 68 -8.17 -4.59 2.51
N PHE A 69 -8.37 -4.26 3.78
CA PHE A 69 -7.89 -3.04 4.44
C PHE A 69 -6.87 -3.44 5.52
N HIS A 70 -5.61 -3.69 5.18
CA HIS A 70 -4.88 -3.45 3.93
C HIS A 70 -4.13 -4.71 3.49
N GLY A 71 -3.57 -4.69 2.28
CA GLY A 71 -2.54 -5.65 1.89
C GLY A 71 -1.30 -5.52 2.77
N SER A 72 -0.55 -6.62 2.95
CA SER A 72 0.60 -6.64 3.87
C SER A 72 1.74 -5.67 3.48
N THR A 73 1.82 -5.22 2.24
CA THR A 73 2.79 -4.17 1.86
C THR A 73 2.31 -2.79 2.32
N GLY A 74 1.02 -2.51 2.21
CA GLY A 74 0.41 -1.23 2.56
C GLY A 74 -0.88 -0.95 1.81
N ASP A 75 -0.97 -1.43 0.57
CA ASP A 75 -2.01 -1.09 -0.42
C ASP A 75 -3.44 -1.35 0.08
N ILE A 76 -4.39 -0.51 -0.33
CA ILE A 76 -5.80 -0.89 -0.33
C ILE A 76 -5.99 -1.95 -1.42
N ILE A 77 -6.67 -3.03 -1.09
CA ILE A 77 -6.85 -4.16 -2.01
C ILE A 77 -8.29 -4.19 -2.50
N PHE A 78 -8.48 -3.84 -3.76
CA PHE A 78 -9.74 -4.04 -4.49
C PHE A 78 -9.75 -5.47 -5.02
N LEU A 79 -10.54 -6.34 -4.39
CA LEU A 79 -10.45 -7.79 -4.55
C LEU A 79 -11.51 -8.33 -5.51
N GLY A 80 -11.18 -8.47 -6.78
CA GLY A 80 -12.03 -9.12 -7.77
C GLY A 80 -12.77 -8.13 -8.66
N THR A 81 -12.32 -8.05 -9.91
CA THR A 81 -13.05 -7.43 -11.02
C THR A 81 -12.67 -8.14 -12.33
N PHE A 82 -13.35 -7.78 -13.40
CA PHE A 82 -13.10 -8.25 -14.76
C PHE A 82 -12.07 -7.36 -15.49
N THR A 83 -11.50 -7.86 -16.59
CA THR A 83 -10.41 -7.17 -17.30
C THR A 83 -10.87 -5.83 -17.87
N GLU A 84 -12.08 -5.78 -18.42
CA GLU A 84 -12.68 -4.61 -19.02
C GLU A 84 -12.98 -3.47 -18.04
N GLN A 85 -12.98 -3.73 -16.73
CA GLN A 85 -13.17 -2.72 -15.70
C GLN A 85 -11.85 -2.08 -15.23
N LEU A 86 -10.68 -2.67 -15.55
CA LEU A 86 -9.40 -2.18 -15.03
C LEU A 86 -9.12 -0.72 -15.44
N GLU A 87 -9.29 -0.40 -16.72
CA GLU A 87 -9.08 0.96 -17.24
C GLU A 87 -10.13 1.95 -16.72
N PRO A 88 -11.45 1.65 -16.72
CA PRO A 88 -12.45 2.51 -16.09
C PRO A 88 -12.16 2.81 -14.60
N ILE A 89 -11.78 1.80 -13.82
CA ILE A 89 -11.44 1.97 -12.41
C ILE A 89 -10.21 2.86 -12.27
N PHE A 90 -9.17 2.60 -13.06
CA PHE A 90 -7.95 3.40 -13.03
C PHE A 90 -8.20 4.85 -13.44
N TYR A 91 -9.03 5.08 -14.45
CA TYR A 91 -9.43 6.41 -14.87
C TYR A 91 -10.14 7.17 -13.73
N GLU A 92 -11.11 6.55 -13.05
CA GLU A 92 -11.83 7.18 -11.94
C GLU A 92 -10.93 7.42 -10.72
N LEU A 93 -10.07 6.46 -10.38
CA LEU A 93 -9.06 6.65 -9.33
C LEU A 93 -8.18 7.87 -9.62
N GLY A 94 -7.60 7.96 -10.82
CA GLY A 94 -6.67 9.02 -11.18
C GLY A 94 -7.34 10.39 -11.39
N HIS A 95 -8.43 10.45 -12.16
CA HIS A 95 -9.03 11.72 -12.59
C HIS A 95 -10.01 12.29 -11.56
N VAL A 96 -10.74 11.44 -10.83
CA VAL A 96 -11.77 11.88 -9.88
C VAL A 96 -11.23 11.87 -8.46
N LEU A 97 -10.63 10.75 -8.04
CA LEU A 97 -10.19 10.57 -6.65
C LEU A 97 -8.75 11.05 -6.38
N GLN A 98 -8.02 11.47 -7.43
CA GLN A 98 -6.61 11.90 -7.34
C GLN A 98 -5.75 10.85 -6.62
N GLN A 99 -6.00 9.59 -6.97
CA GLN A 99 -5.46 8.41 -6.31
C GLN A 99 -4.82 7.49 -7.35
N ASP A 100 -3.63 6.99 -7.05
CA ASP A 100 -2.91 6.08 -7.96
C ASP A 100 -2.89 4.63 -7.46
N LEU A 101 -2.50 3.72 -8.35
CA LEU A 101 -2.24 2.32 -8.09
C LEU A 101 -0.97 2.12 -7.26
N GLY A 102 -0.92 1.00 -6.56
CA GLY A 102 0.27 0.51 -5.88
C GLY A 102 1.16 -0.34 -6.78
N GLY A 103 2.26 -0.85 -6.23
CA GLY A 103 3.26 -1.62 -6.97
C GLY A 103 3.03 -3.14 -6.99
N SER A 104 3.28 -3.77 -8.14
CA SER A 104 3.44 -5.23 -8.29
C SER A 104 4.41 -5.56 -9.44
N GLY A 105 5.11 -6.70 -9.36
CA GLY A 105 6.14 -7.09 -10.34
C GLY A 105 7.58 -6.92 -9.83
N SER A 106 8.54 -6.82 -10.75
CA SER A 106 9.97 -6.60 -10.45
C SER A 106 10.30 -5.12 -10.44
N ASN A 107 9.73 -4.41 -9.47
CA ASN A 107 9.73 -2.96 -9.29
C ASN A 107 9.88 -2.58 -7.82
N LEU A 108 10.00 -1.28 -7.56
CA LEU A 108 9.66 -0.73 -6.25
C LEU A 108 8.19 -1.07 -5.94
N ARG A 109 7.94 -1.56 -4.74
CA ARG A 109 6.58 -1.73 -4.22
C ARG A 109 6.21 -0.55 -3.36
N THR A 110 4.92 -0.37 -3.19
CA THR A 110 4.31 0.67 -2.37
C THR A 110 5.02 0.81 -1.01
N PRO A 111 5.69 1.94 -0.75
CA PRO A 111 6.29 2.17 0.54
C PRO A 111 5.23 2.26 1.65
N SER A 112 5.62 1.93 2.89
CA SER A 112 4.75 2.13 4.04
C SER A 112 5.52 2.49 5.31
N CYS A 113 4.86 3.20 6.21
CA CYS A 113 5.45 3.71 7.44
C CYS A 113 4.63 3.34 8.68
N CYS A 114 5.26 3.41 9.85
CA CYS A 114 4.55 3.45 11.12
C CYS A 114 3.88 4.83 11.31
N ILE A 115 3.04 4.95 12.34
CA ILE A 115 2.29 6.18 12.65
C ILE A 115 3.19 7.41 12.83
N GLY A 116 4.44 7.21 13.24
CA GLY A 116 5.43 8.27 13.38
C GLY A 116 4.97 9.38 14.32
N LYS A 117 5.42 10.60 14.02
CA LYS A 117 5.18 11.78 14.87
C LYS A 117 3.70 12.20 14.95
N ALA A 118 2.82 11.67 14.08
CA ALA A 118 1.40 12.00 14.15
C ALA A 118 0.75 11.58 15.47
N ARG A 119 1.23 10.50 16.10
CA ARG A 119 0.68 10.03 17.38
C ARG A 119 1.64 9.13 18.17
N CYS A 120 2.95 9.35 18.06
CA CYS A 120 3.96 8.65 18.84
C CYS A 120 5.04 9.64 19.27
N GLU A 121 5.23 9.74 20.58
CA GLU A 121 6.23 10.56 21.26
C GLU A 121 7.66 10.01 21.12
N TRP A 122 7.82 8.79 20.59
CA TRP A 122 9.13 8.16 20.34
C TRP A 122 9.63 8.34 18.91
N ALA A 123 8.91 9.08 18.07
CA ALA A 123 9.28 9.23 16.67
C ALA A 123 10.54 10.09 16.51
N CYS A 124 11.64 9.50 16.06
CA CYS A 124 12.91 10.19 15.84
C CYS A 124 13.04 10.81 14.44
N ILE A 125 12.20 10.38 13.49
CA ILE A 125 12.15 10.88 12.12
C ILE A 125 10.69 11.07 11.69
N ASP A 126 10.45 11.96 10.72
CA ASP A 126 9.14 12.09 10.10
C ASP A 126 8.89 10.98 9.07
N THR A 127 8.43 9.83 9.55
CA THR A 127 8.22 8.66 8.70
C THR A 127 7.13 8.85 7.65
N GLN A 128 6.14 9.71 7.91
CA GLN A 128 5.05 9.93 6.95
C GLN A 128 5.52 10.78 5.77
N ASP A 129 6.24 11.87 6.06
CA ASP A 129 6.82 12.75 5.05
C ASP A 129 7.82 11.99 4.17
N MET A 130 8.77 11.26 4.79
CA MET A 130 9.72 10.42 4.05
C MET A 130 9.01 9.36 3.19
N CYS A 131 7.96 8.72 3.72
CA CYS A 131 7.20 7.73 2.97
C CYS A 131 6.50 8.38 1.76
N TYR A 132 5.90 9.54 1.93
CA TYR A 132 5.21 10.27 0.87
C TYR A 132 6.18 10.74 -0.22
N GLU A 133 7.26 11.42 0.17
CA GLU A 133 8.26 11.97 -0.75
C GLU A 133 8.94 10.87 -1.56
N MET A 134 9.38 9.79 -0.93
CA MET A 134 10.02 8.68 -1.64
C MET A 134 9.04 7.94 -2.55
N THR A 135 7.75 7.88 -2.18
CA THR A 135 6.72 7.29 -3.06
C THR A 135 6.48 8.15 -4.30
N HIS A 136 6.51 9.48 -4.17
CA HIS A 136 6.34 10.41 -5.29
C HIS A 136 7.57 10.52 -6.17
N TYR A 137 8.76 10.56 -5.56
CA TYR A 137 10.02 10.68 -6.29
C TYR A 137 10.28 9.45 -7.18
N TYR A 138 10.02 8.24 -6.67
CA TYR A 138 10.26 6.98 -7.39
C TYR A 138 9.00 6.39 -8.02
N GLN A 139 8.10 7.25 -8.54
CA GLN A 139 6.88 6.80 -9.21
C GLN A 139 7.17 5.92 -10.42
N ASP A 140 8.18 6.26 -11.22
CA ASP A 140 8.54 5.47 -12.40
C ASP A 140 8.98 4.06 -12.01
N GLU A 141 9.88 3.95 -11.03
CA GLU A 141 10.39 2.68 -10.53
C GLU A 141 9.32 1.84 -9.82
N LEU A 142 8.24 2.46 -9.34
CA LEU A 142 7.08 1.77 -8.77
C LEU A 142 6.14 1.25 -9.86
N HIS A 143 5.86 2.06 -10.87
CA HIS A 143 4.86 1.72 -11.89
C HIS A 143 5.42 0.95 -13.09
N ARG A 144 6.72 1.08 -13.38
CA ARG A 144 7.39 0.51 -14.57
C ARG A 144 8.53 -0.40 -14.14
N PRO A 145 8.31 -1.73 -14.08
CA PRO A 145 9.31 -2.70 -13.62
C PRO A 145 10.64 -2.62 -14.39
N ALA A 146 11.68 -2.11 -13.71
CA ALA A 146 13.04 -1.95 -14.25
C ALA A 146 14.10 -2.74 -13.44
N PHE A 147 13.70 -3.41 -12.36
CA PHE A 147 14.63 -4.09 -11.45
C PHE A 147 14.72 -5.59 -11.74
N PRO A 148 15.82 -6.26 -11.34
CA PRO A 148 15.92 -7.71 -11.44
C PRO A 148 14.82 -8.45 -10.66
N TYR A 149 14.39 -7.87 -9.53
CA TYR A 149 13.28 -8.40 -8.75
C TYR A 149 12.57 -7.30 -7.95
N LYS A 150 11.61 -7.68 -7.11
CA LYS A 150 10.85 -6.74 -6.27
C LYS A 150 11.78 -6.04 -5.27
N PHE A 151 11.50 -4.77 -4.99
CA PHE A 151 12.19 -3.97 -3.98
C PHE A 151 11.18 -3.23 -3.10
N LYS A 152 11.45 -3.05 -1.82
CA LYS A 152 10.51 -2.44 -0.86
C LYS A 152 11.20 -1.46 0.07
N PHE A 153 10.55 -0.32 0.29
CA PHE A 153 10.86 0.62 1.34
C PHE A 153 9.88 0.50 2.50
N LYS A 154 10.39 0.57 3.73
CA LYS A 154 9.58 0.79 4.93
C LYS A 154 10.27 1.68 5.94
N PHE A 155 9.47 2.49 6.63
CA PHE A 155 9.94 3.54 7.53
C PHE A 155 9.38 3.34 8.94
N ASP A 156 10.28 3.08 9.89
CA ASP A 156 9.99 2.99 11.31
C ASP A 156 10.65 4.17 12.04
N ALA A 157 9.87 4.85 12.87
CA ALA A 157 10.32 6.09 13.50
C ALA A 157 11.28 5.85 14.67
N CYS A 158 11.32 4.62 15.21
CA CYS A 158 12.19 4.20 16.29
C CYS A 158 12.43 2.67 16.24
N PRO A 159 13.34 2.12 17.08
CA PRO A 159 13.68 0.70 17.07
C PRO A 159 12.55 -0.29 17.41
N ASN A 160 11.39 0.17 17.91
CA ASN A 160 10.21 -0.69 18.15
C ASN A 160 9.64 -1.30 16.86
N CYS A 161 9.97 -0.71 15.70
CA CYS A 161 9.75 -1.35 14.40
C CYS A 161 8.27 -1.71 14.12
N CYS A 162 7.35 -0.78 14.40
CA CYS A 162 5.90 -1.00 14.32
C CYS A 162 5.38 -1.35 12.90
N VAL A 163 6.05 -0.95 11.80
CA VAL A 163 5.71 -1.40 10.44
C VAL A 163 6.52 -2.64 10.00
N ALA A 164 7.38 -3.13 10.90
CA ALA A 164 8.28 -4.26 10.74
C ALA A 164 9.17 -4.12 9.50
N SER A 165 9.77 -2.93 9.32
CA SER A 165 10.66 -2.63 8.18
C SER A 165 11.76 -3.68 8.04
N VAL A 166 12.51 -3.93 9.13
CA VAL A 166 13.66 -4.86 9.16
C VAL A 166 13.36 -6.26 8.62
N ALA A 167 12.12 -6.72 8.73
CA ALA A 167 11.71 -8.07 8.32
C ALA A 167 10.95 -8.10 6.98
N ARG A 168 10.45 -6.96 6.49
CA ARG A 168 9.46 -6.91 5.40
C ARG A 168 9.79 -5.89 4.32
N ALA A 169 10.97 -5.27 4.37
CA ALA A 169 11.49 -4.37 3.36
C ALA A 169 12.94 -4.69 3.00
N ASP A 170 13.27 -4.50 1.73
CA ASP A 170 14.63 -4.68 1.21
C ASP A 170 15.55 -3.52 1.69
N MET A 171 14.97 -2.32 1.84
CA MET A 171 15.63 -1.19 2.51
C MET A 171 14.74 -0.65 3.63
N SER A 172 15.30 -0.71 4.83
CA SER A 172 14.63 -0.35 6.08
C SER A 172 15.20 0.95 6.62
N PHE A 173 14.34 1.91 6.91
CA PHE A 173 14.71 3.17 7.55
C PHE A 173 14.20 3.13 8.98
N ILE A 174 15.11 3.15 9.96
CA ILE A 174 14.78 3.05 11.38
C ILE A 174 15.37 4.25 12.10
N GLY A 175 14.50 5.11 12.64
CA GLY A 175 14.90 6.29 13.38
C GLY A 175 15.62 5.95 14.68
N THR A 176 16.57 6.81 15.06
CA THR A 176 17.29 6.76 16.33
C THR A 176 17.76 8.16 16.71
N TRP A 177 18.27 8.30 17.92
CA TRP A 177 18.99 9.49 18.37
C TRP A 177 20.47 9.15 18.63
N ARG A 178 21.30 10.17 18.89
CA ARG A 178 22.76 10.03 19.09
C ARG A 178 23.31 10.76 20.32
N ASP A 179 22.42 11.37 21.09
CA ASP A 179 22.63 12.06 22.35
C ASP A 179 22.06 11.23 23.52
N ASP A 180 22.07 11.79 24.73
CA ASP A 180 21.64 11.08 25.94
C ASP A 180 20.11 10.99 26.04
N ILE A 181 19.61 9.93 26.69
CA ILE A 181 18.19 9.84 27.05
C ILE A 181 17.85 10.95 28.03
N ARG A 182 16.76 11.67 27.76
CA ARG A 182 16.23 12.72 28.63
C ARG A 182 15.50 12.10 29.82
N ILE A 183 15.89 12.45 31.04
CA ILE A 183 15.34 11.89 32.28
C ILE A 183 14.67 13.00 33.10
N ASP A 184 13.37 12.85 33.36
CA ASP A 184 12.60 13.67 34.30
C ASP A 184 12.53 12.95 35.65
N GLN A 185 13.23 13.49 36.66
CA GLN A 185 13.33 12.86 37.98
C GLN A 185 12.02 12.92 38.76
N ASP A 186 11.17 13.92 38.53
CA ASP A 186 9.87 14.02 39.21
C ASP A 186 8.93 12.93 38.68
N ALA A 187 8.95 12.70 37.35
CA ALA A 187 8.21 11.60 36.74
C ALA A 187 8.71 10.24 37.27
N VAL A 188 10.04 10.03 37.35
CA VAL A 188 10.62 8.79 37.92
C VAL A 188 10.12 8.54 39.34
N GLN A 189 10.11 9.57 40.19
CA GLN A 189 9.62 9.45 41.56
C GLN A 189 8.11 9.17 41.63
N ALA A 190 7.31 9.66 40.68
CA ALA A 190 5.89 9.35 40.61
C ALA A 190 5.59 7.91 40.16
N TYR A 191 6.54 7.23 39.50
CA TYR A 191 6.43 5.81 39.11
C TYR A 191 6.78 4.82 40.24
N ILE A 192 7.57 5.23 41.24
CA ILE A 192 8.02 4.39 42.37
C ILE A 192 7.09 4.60 43.57
#